data_AF-W1XKX2-F1
#
_entry.id   AF-W1XKX2-F1
#
_cell.length_a   1.000
_cell.length_b   1.000
_cell.length_c   1.000
_cell.angle_alpha   90.00
_cell.angle_beta   90.00
_cell.angle_gamma   90.00
#
_symmetry.space_group_name_H-M   'P 1'
#
loop_
_entity.id
_entity.type
_entity.pdbx_description
1 polymer ?
#
loop_
_entity_poly.entity_id
_entity_poly.type
_entity_poly.pdbx_seq_one_letter_code
_entity_poly.pdbx_strand_id
1 'polypeptide(L)'
;TKINNTVPYMKRRMEETIMKKRDLRNDWALFFYITAYIKPYLGILFLATVALAGNLVLLLLRPYLTKQVIDLGFATNDIAVIEYYALMYGFTIIGSVLFIFVE
;
A
#
# COMPACT_ATOMS: atom_id res chain seq x y z
N THR A 1 10.83 3.77 58.38
CA THR A 1 11.97 4.20 57.54
C THR A 1 11.69 3.82 56.10
N LYS A 2 11.02 4.69 55.33
CA LYS A 2 10.45 4.33 54.02
C LYS A 2 10.82 5.33 52.92
N ILE A 3 12.09 5.72 52.83
CA ILE A 3 12.57 6.59 51.76
C ILE A 3 14.03 6.21 51.50
N ASN A 4 14.31 5.56 50.35
CA ASN A 4 15.57 5.66 49.59
C ASN A 4 15.80 4.58 48.51
N ASN A 5 14.89 3.64 48.29
CA ASN A 5 15.02 2.70 47.15
C ASN A 5 14.45 3.24 45.85
N THR A 6 13.95 4.48 45.82
CA THR A 6 13.21 5.01 44.68
C THR A 6 14.05 5.68 43.59
N VAL A 7 15.16 6.29 44.00
CA VAL A 7 16.14 6.93 43.12
C VAL A 7 16.79 5.95 42.14
N PRO A 8 17.21 4.72 42.53
CA PRO A 8 17.84 3.80 41.58
C PRO A 8 16.88 3.22 40.54
N TYR A 9 15.57 3.04 40.86
CA TYR A 9 14.62 2.56 39.85
C TYR A 9 14.25 3.64 38.83
N MET A 10 14.14 4.91 39.25
CA MET A 10 13.83 6.01 38.33
C MET A 10 14.98 6.25 37.36
N LYS A 11 16.22 6.20 37.86
CA LYS A 11 17.42 6.31 37.02
C LYS A 11 17.48 5.19 35.98
N ARG A 12 17.20 3.94 36.37
CA ARG A 12 17.17 2.79 35.45
C ARG A 12 16.09 2.91 34.37
N ARG A 13 14.87 3.35 34.73
CA ARG A 13 13.82 3.63 33.74
C ARG A 13 14.16 4.79 32.79
N MET A 14 14.84 5.83 33.28
CA MET A 14 15.32 6.92 32.42
C MET A 14 16.40 6.43 31.46
N GLU A 15 17.34 5.61 31.94
CA GLU A 15 18.38 5.02 31.10
C GLU A 15 17.78 4.08 30.04
N GLU A 16 16.82 3.22 30.38
CA GLU A 16 16.10 2.35 29.43
C GLU A 16 15.32 3.16 28.37
N THR A 17 14.65 4.25 28.78
CA THR A 17 13.92 5.11 27.82
C THR A 17 14.85 5.91 26.92
N ILE A 18 16.02 6.34 27.43
CA ILE A 18 17.07 6.99 26.62
C ILE A 18 17.69 6.00 25.64
N MET A 19 17.97 4.76 26.07
CA MET A 19 18.49 3.69 25.22
C MET A 19 17.49 3.37 24.09
N LYS A 20 16.21 3.17 24.42
CA LYS A 20 15.14 2.90 23.44
C LYS A 20 14.94 4.06 22.46
N LYS A 21 15.06 5.31 22.92
CA LYS A 21 14.93 6.49 22.05
C LYS A 21 16.12 6.64 21.10
N ARG A 22 17.32 6.23 21.53
CA ARG A 22 18.51 6.21 20.67
C ARG A 22 18.41 5.13 19.60
N ASP A 23 17.91 3.95 19.96
CA ASP A 23 17.64 2.84 19.05
C ASP A 23 16.67 3.27 17.93
N LEU A 24 15.50 3.81 18.29
CA LEU A 24 14.52 4.32 17.33
C LEU A 24 15.05 5.46 16.42
N ARG A 25 15.88 6.37 16.96
CA ARG A 25 16.51 7.43 16.16
C ARG A 25 17.58 6.88 15.22
N ASN A 26 18.31 5.87 15.66
CA ASN A 26 19.35 5.22 14.87
C ASN A 26 18.73 4.39 13.74
N ASP A 27 17.61 3.72 13.99
CA ASP A 27 16.83 3.01 12.97
C ASP A 27 16.23 3.97 11.95
N TRP A 28 15.69 5.10 12.41
CA TRP A 28 15.18 6.14 11.51
C TRP A 28 16.28 6.75 10.63
N ALA A 29 17.48 6.95 11.18
CA ALA A 29 18.64 7.40 10.44
C ALA A 29 19.14 6.34 9.43
N LEU A 30 19.08 5.05 9.80
CA LEU A 30 19.36 3.92 8.92
C LEU A 30 18.36 3.83 7.75
N PHE A 31 17.08 4.01 8.02
CA PHE A 31 16.04 4.11 6.99
C PHE A 31 16.31 5.26 6.02
N PHE A 32 16.71 6.43 6.53
CA PHE A 32 17.11 7.54 5.67
C PHE A 32 18.38 7.27 4.87
N TYR A 33 19.34 6.56 5.44
CA TYR A 33 20.58 6.19 4.76
C TYR A 33 20.32 5.21 3.61
N ILE A 34 19.45 4.21 3.83
CA ILE A 34 19.03 3.24 2.81
C ILE A 34 18.19 3.92 1.72
N THR A 35 17.25 4.77 2.09
CA THR A 35 16.44 5.54 1.11
C THR A 35 17.28 6.53 0.30
N ALA A 36 18.33 7.12 0.89
CA ALA A 36 19.30 7.93 0.17
C ALA A 36 20.15 7.11 -0.82
N TYR A 37 20.40 5.83 -0.54
CA TYR A 37 21.06 4.90 -1.45
C TYR A 37 20.14 4.44 -2.60
N ILE A 38 18.82 4.40 -2.37
CA ILE A 38 17.78 4.11 -3.38
C ILE A 38 17.55 5.30 -4.34
N LYS A 39 18.12 6.48 -4.08
CA LYS A 39 17.90 7.72 -4.87
C LYS A 39 17.89 7.58 -6.40
N PRO A 40 18.79 6.83 -7.07
CA PRO A 40 18.73 6.71 -8.53
C PRO A 40 17.53 5.90 -9.03
N TYR A 41 16.92 5.06 -8.17
CA TYR A 41 15.78 4.19 -8.50
C TYR A 41 14.45 4.70 -7.92
N LEU A 42 14.43 5.84 -7.22
CA LEU A 42 13.20 6.44 -6.68
C LEU A 42 12.15 6.72 -7.77
N GLY A 43 12.57 7.05 -9.00
CA GLY A 43 11.64 7.26 -10.11
C GLY A 43 10.89 5.98 -10.50
N ILE A 44 11.62 4.86 -10.56
CA ILE A 44 11.04 3.54 -10.86
C ILE A 44 10.20 3.05 -9.67
N LEU A 45 10.65 3.32 -8.43
CA LEU A 45 9.88 3.01 -7.23
C LEU A 45 8.55 3.79 -7.18
N PHE A 46 8.56 5.06 -7.56
CA PHE A 46 7.34 5.87 -7.64
C PHE A 46 6.42 5.36 -8.74
N LEU A 47 6.97 5.01 -9.91
CA LEU A 47 6.23 4.41 -11.00
C LEU A 47 5.58 3.08 -10.57
N ALA A 48 6.34 2.19 -9.90
CA ALA A 48 5.85 0.93 -9.36
C ALA A 48 4.77 1.14 -8.28
N THR A 49 4.92 2.17 -7.43
CA THR A 49 3.91 2.50 -6.40
C THR A 49 2.60 2.96 -7.04
N VAL A 50 2.68 3.83 -8.06
CA VAL A 50 1.50 4.27 -8.83
C VAL A 50 0.90 3.10 -9.60
N ALA A 51 1.74 2.22 -10.14
CA ALA A 51 1.32 1.02 -10.85
C ALA A 51 0.54 0.06 -9.94
N LEU A 52 1.06 -0.18 -8.75
CA LEU A 52 0.45 -1.04 -7.76
C LEU A 52 -0.86 -0.44 -7.22
N ALA A 53 -0.91 0.88 -7.01
CA ALA A 53 -2.14 1.58 -6.64
C ALA A 53 -3.20 1.52 -7.76
N GLY A 54 -2.80 1.70 -9.02
CA GLY A 54 -3.66 1.55 -10.19
C GLY A 54 -4.22 0.14 -10.31
N ASN A 55 -3.37 -0.88 -10.13
CA ASN A 55 -3.76 -2.28 -10.10
C ASN A 55 -4.77 -2.57 -8.99
N LEU A 56 -4.61 -1.97 -7.80
CA LEU A 56 -5.57 -2.07 -6.70
C LEU A 56 -6.96 -1.54 -7.07
N VAL A 57 -7.02 -0.37 -7.73
CA VAL A 57 -8.28 0.23 -8.19
C VAL A 57 -8.94 -0.63 -9.28
N LEU A 58 -8.16 -1.14 -10.24
CA LEU A 58 -8.62 -2.08 -11.26
C LEU A 58 -9.19 -3.36 -10.65
N LEU A 59 -8.56 -3.88 -9.58
CA LEU A 59 -9.04 -5.05 -8.85
C LEU A 59 -10.40 -4.81 -8.21
N LEU A 60 -10.63 -3.61 -7.66
CA LEU A 60 -11.91 -3.18 -7.10
C LEU A 60 -12.98 -2.90 -8.17
N LEU A 61 -12.55 -2.47 -9.37
CA LEU A 61 -13.46 -2.21 -10.48
C LEU A 61 -14.04 -3.51 -11.07
N ARG A 62 -13.31 -4.63 -11.00
CA ARG A 62 -13.80 -5.95 -11.48
C ARG A 62 -15.11 -6.42 -10.84
N PRO A 63 -15.25 -6.51 -9.50
CA PRO A 63 -16.52 -6.92 -8.88
C PRO A 63 -17.63 -5.91 -9.13
N TYR A 64 -17.29 -4.62 -9.30
CA TYR A 64 -18.26 -3.57 -9.61
C TYR A 64 -18.82 -3.70 -11.04
N LEU A 65 -17.96 -3.90 -12.04
CA LEU A 65 -18.37 -4.14 -13.43
C LEU A 65 -19.17 -5.43 -13.57
N THR A 66 -18.76 -6.50 -12.89
CA THR A 66 -19.49 -7.77 -12.90
C THR A 66 -20.90 -7.61 -12.32
N LYS A 67 -21.05 -6.80 -11.26
CA LYS A 67 -22.37 -6.47 -10.71
C LYS A 67 -23.23 -5.69 -11.71
N GLN A 68 -22.66 -4.71 -12.42
CA GLN A 68 -23.41 -3.94 -13.42
C GLN A 68 -23.86 -4.80 -14.61
N VAL A 69 -23.04 -5.77 -15.06
CA VAL A 69 -23.45 -6.73 -16.10
C VAL A 69 -24.69 -7.51 -15.67
N ILE A 70 -24.77 -7.92 -14.41
CA ILE A 70 -25.88 -8.71 -13.89
C ILE A 70 -27.12 -7.83 -13.70
N ASP A 71 -26.98 -6.68 -13.04
CA ASP A 71 -28.11 -5.81 -12.67
C ASP A 71 -28.70 -5.07 -13.88
N LEU A 72 -27.87 -4.67 -14.85
CA LEU A 72 -28.32 -3.90 -16.02
C LEU A 72 -28.41 -4.79 -17.24
N GLY A 73 -27.35 -5.54 -17.57
CA GLY A 73 -27.31 -6.37 -18.79
C GLY A 73 -28.27 -7.55 -18.76
N PHE A 74 -28.19 -8.40 -17.72
CA PHE A 74 -29.07 -9.58 -17.62
C PHE A 74 -30.52 -9.22 -17.25
N ALA A 75 -30.75 -8.20 -16.41
CA ALA A 75 -32.12 -7.83 -16.01
C ALA A 75 -32.92 -7.17 -17.16
N THR A 76 -32.25 -6.41 -18.04
CA THR A 76 -32.91 -5.78 -19.21
C THR A 76 -32.92 -6.67 -20.46
N ASN A 77 -32.26 -7.85 -20.43
CA ASN A 77 -32.05 -8.72 -21.59
C ASN A 77 -31.46 -8.00 -22.81
N ASP A 78 -30.72 -6.90 -22.59
CA ASP A 78 -30.13 -6.12 -23.67
C ASP A 78 -28.68 -6.58 -23.93
N ILE A 79 -28.52 -7.33 -25.02
CA ILE A 79 -27.24 -7.91 -25.45
C ILE A 79 -26.17 -6.84 -25.69
N ALA A 80 -26.55 -5.64 -26.14
CA ALA A 80 -25.61 -4.55 -26.40
C ALA A 80 -24.97 -4.03 -25.10
N VAL A 81 -25.75 -4.00 -24.01
CA VAL A 81 -25.28 -3.57 -22.69
C VAL A 81 -24.32 -4.61 -22.11
N ILE A 82 -24.64 -5.90 -22.26
CA ILE A 82 -23.77 -7.00 -21.82
C ILE A 82 -22.43 -6.96 -22.55
N GLU A 83 -22.44 -6.76 -23.86
CA GLU A 83 -21.22 -6.67 -24.68
C GLU A 83 -20.35 -5.46 -24.30
N TYR A 84 -20.97 -4.30 -24.08
CA TYR A 84 -20.25 -3.09 -23.64
C TYR A 84 -19.51 -3.32 -22.31
N TYR A 85 -20.17 -3.91 -21.31
CA TYR A 85 -19.53 -4.20 -20.03
C TYR A 85 -18.52 -5.34 -20.11
N ALA A 86 -18.72 -6.33 -20.99
CA ALA A 86 -17.73 -7.39 -21.25
C ALA A 86 -16.46 -6.83 -21.89
N LEU A 87 -16.58 -5.88 -22.83
CA LEU A 87 -15.45 -5.16 -23.40
C LEU A 87 -14.72 -4.32 -22.34
N MET A 88 -15.46 -3.58 -21.51
CA MET A 88 -14.87 -2.83 -20.38
C MET A 88 -14.12 -3.75 -19.42
N TYR A 89 -14.69 -4.93 -19.12
CA TYR A 89 -14.01 -5.94 -18.31
C TYR A 89 -12.73 -6.44 -18.98
N GLY A 90 -12.76 -6.74 -20.29
CA GLY A 90 -11.58 -7.10 -21.08
C GLY A 90 -10.48 -6.04 -21.03
N PHE A 91 -10.83 -4.76 -21.17
CA PHE A 91 -9.89 -3.65 -21.03
C PHE A 91 -9.27 -3.57 -19.63
N THR A 92 -10.04 -3.83 -18.57
CA THR A 92 -9.48 -3.87 -17.20
C THR A 92 -8.48 -5.00 -17.00
N ILE A 93 -8.66 -6.16 -17.67
CA ILE A 93 -7.69 -7.26 -17.63
C ILE A 93 -6.41 -6.87 -18.36
N ILE A 94 -6.51 -6.33 -19.57
CA ILE A 94 -5.33 -5.87 -20.34
C ILE A 94 -4.57 -4.79 -19.57
N GLY A 95 -5.29 -3.82 -18.98
CA GLY A 95 -4.69 -2.79 -18.13
C GLY A 95 -3.99 -3.35 -16.89
N SER A 96 -4.59 -4.35 -16.23
CA SER A 96 -3.96 -5.03 -15.08
C SER A 96 -2.66 -5.72 -15.50
N VAL A 97 -2.67 -6.42 -16.65
CA VAL A 97 -1.49 -7.14 -17.17
C VAL A 97 -0.38 -6.15 -17.51
N LEU A 98 -0.69 -5.02 -18.16
CA LEU A 98 0.30 -3.97 -18.44
C LEU A 98 0.89 -3.36 -17.17
N PHE A 99 0.08 -3.17 -16.13
CA PHE A 99 0.57 -2.69 -14.83
C PHE A 99 1.51 -3.68 -14.15
N ILE A 100 1.25 -4.99 -14.26
CA ILE A 100 2.14 -6.05 -13.75
C ILE A 100 3.47 -6.10 -14.51
N PHE A 101 3.48 -5.79 -15.81
CA PHE A 101 4.74 -5.72 -16.59
C PHE A 101 5.57 -4.46 -16.30
N VAL A 102 4.95 -3.42 -15.75
CA VAL A 102 5.61 -2.17 -15.34
C VAL A 102 6.20 -2.27 -13.93
N GLU A 103 5.56 -3.06 -13.06
CA GLU A 103 6.07 -3.44 -11.73
C GLU A 103 7.29 -4.37 -11.83
#